data_AF-A0A6A6DGD6-F1
#
_entry.id   AF-A0A6A6DGD6-F1
#
_cell.length_a   1.000
_cell.length_b   1.000
_cell.length_c   1.000
_cell.angle_alpha   90.00
_cell.angle_beta   90.00
_cell.angle_gamma   90.00
#
_symmetry.space_group_name_H-M   'P 1'
#
loop_
_entity.id
_entity.type
_entity.pdbx_description
1 polymer ?
#
loop_
_entity_poly.entity_id
_entity_poly.type
_entity_poly.pdbx_seq_one_letter_code
_entity_poly.pdbx_strand_id
1 'polypeptide(L)'
;MSLYGDNQVSERLLNLLLDGLLKKYSKSLVQAKFLLDVELLGVPMTLNHYFNDNLEKRRQQCMKSAWISKSLNDCKYGSIVPLNLITKNHPMNNADHTIRDMHDILYAYYKVARKRFVDNVYIHAAGYHLIHGPDTPLKLFSPSCVLELTQGQLQEIAGEDSSLKRKRAQLKKEIQDLEAGRKILM
;
A
#
# COMPACT_ATOMS: atom_id res chain seq x y z
N MET A 1 30.39 15.40 0.11
CA MET A 1 31.17 15.69 1.32
C MET A 1 30.24 15.38 2.50
N SER A 2 30.24 14.12 2.97
CA SER A 2 29.31 13.67 4.02
C SER A 2 29.92 14.06 5.38
N LEU A 3 29.24 14.93 6.11
CA LEU A 3 29.62 15.30 7.48
C LEU A 3 29.35 14.07 8.37
N TYR A 4 30.41 13.49 8.92
CA TYR A 4 30.42 12.29 9.76
C TYR A 4 29.43 12.33 10.96
N GLY A 5 28.90 13.50 11.32
CA GLY A 5 27.88 13.69 12.36
C GLY A 5 26.43 13.45 11.93
N ASP A 6 26.08 13.62 10.65
CA ASP A 6 24.67 13.52 10.21
C ASP A 6 24.13 12.09 10.31
N ASN A 7 24.97 11.08 10.08
CA ASN A 7 24.57 9.68 10.19
C ASN A 7 24.25 9.28 11.65
N GLN A 8 25.01 9.78 12.62
CA GLN A 8 24.79 9.44 14.03
C GLN A 8 23.55 10.14 14.59
N VAL A 9 23.34 11.41 14.22
CA VAL A 9 22.15 12.17 14.60
C VAL A 9 20.90 11.53 13.99
N SER A 10 20.93 11.15 12.71
CA SER A 10 19.79 10.50 12.05
C SER A 10 19.46 9.14 12.65
N GLU A 11 20.46 8.34 13.04
CA GLU A 11 20.24 7.06 13.73
C GLU A 11 19.59 7.25 15.11
N ARG A 12 20.13 8.18 15.92
CA ARG A 12 19.56 8.48 17.25
C ARG A 12 18.14 9.04 17.14
N LEU A 13 17.88 9.90 16.15
CA LEU A 13 16.54 10.41 15.87
C LEU A 13 15.59 9.29 15.42
N LEU A 14 16.05 8.37 14.57
CA LEU A 14 15.24 7.24 14.12
C LEU A 14 14.86 6.33 15.29
N ASN A 15 15.79 6.06 16.22
CA ASN A 15 15.52 5.29 17.42
C ASN A 15 14.45 5.95 18.31
N LEU A 16 14.49 7.28 18.47
CA LEU A 16 13.45 8.01 19.21
C LEU A 16 12.07 7.88 18.54
N LEU A 17 12.02 7.95 17.21
CA LEU A 17 10.77 7.90 16.45
C LEU A 17 10.23 6.47 16.26
N LEU A 18 11.06 5.44 16.42
CA LEU A 18 10.78 4.07 16.03
C LEU A 18 9.49 3.53 16.66
N ASP A 19 9.32 3.69 17.97
CA ASP A 19 8.13 3.21 18.69
C ASP A 19 6.85 3.87 18.18
N GLY A 20 6.91 5.19 17.90
CA GLY A 20 5.80 5.94 17.34
C GLY A 20 5.47 5.50 15.91
N LEU A 21 6.49 5.25 15.10
CA LEU A 21 6.34 4.74 13.74
C LEU A 21 5.70 3.34 13.76
N LEU A 22 6.24 2.42 14.55
CA LEU A 22 5.73 1.05 14.67
C LEU A 22 4.25 1.02 15.07
N LYS A 23 3.84 1.86 16.03
CA LYS A 23 2.44 2.01 16.43
C LYS A 23 1.54 2.51 15.30
N LYS A 24 2.02 3.43 14.46
CA LYS A 24 1.24 3.96 13.33
C LYS A 24 1.15 2.96 12.17
N TYR A 25 2.25 2.28 11.85
CA TYR A 25 2.25 1.21 10.85
C TYR A 25 1.40 0.01 11.29
N SER A 26 1.39 -0.34 12.57
CA SER A 26 0.55 -1.43 13.08
C SER A 26 -0.94 -1.13 12.91
N LYS A 27 -1.38 0.12 13.11
CA LYS A 27 -2.77 0.55 12.82
C LYS A 27 -3.15 0.31 11.35
N SER A 28 -2.27 0.65 10.41
CA SER A 28 -2.50 0.39 8.98
C SER A 28 -2.65 -1.11 8.69
N LEU A 29 -1.79 -1.95 9.29
CA LEU A 29 -1.88 -3.40 9.14
C LEU A 29 -3.16 -3.99 9.74
N VAL A 30 -3.58 -3.51 10.91
CA VAL A 30 -4.85 -3.91 11.53
C VAL A 30 -6.02 -3.54 10.62
N GLN A 31 -6.01 -2.34 10.04
CA GLN A 31 -7.03 -1.91 9.10
C GLN A 31 -7.06 -2.79 7.83
N ALA A 32 -5.90 -3.13 7.27
CA ALA A 32 -5.83 -4.02 6.11
C ALA A 32 -6.38 -5.43 6.42
N LYS A 33 -6.08 -5.97 7.60
CA LYS A 33 -6.63 -7.26 8.07
C LYS A 33 -8.15 -7.19 8.24
N PHE A 34 -8.66 -6.12 8.85
CA PHE A 34 -10.09 -5.92 8.99
C PHE A 34 -10.80 -5.90 7.62
N LEU A 35 -10.25 -5.19 6.63
CA LEU A 35 -10.80 -5.18 5.28
C LEU A 35 -10.80 -6.57 4.63
N LEU A 36 -9.77 -7.37 4.87
CA LEU A 36 -9.68 -8.74 4.38
C LEU A 36 -10.75 -9.63 5.04
N ASP A 37 -10.90 -9.52 6.36
CA ASP A 37 -11.88 -10.28 7.13
C ASP A 37 -13.32 -9.96 6.67
N VAL A 38 -13.61 -8.68 6.40
CA VAL A 38 -14.91 -8.25 5.87
C VAL A 38 -15.23 -8.91 4.52
N GLU A 39 -14.25 -9.03 3.63
CA GLU A 39 -14.45 -9.63 2.30
C GLU A 39 -14.49 -11.17 2.35
N LEU A 40 -13.78 -11.81 3.28
CA LEU A 40 -13.69 -13.28 3.36
C LEU A 40 -14.73 -13.93 4.26
N LEU A 41 -15.07 -13.30 5.39
CA LEU A 41 -16.02 -13.85 6.38
C LEU A 41 -17.45 -13.37 6.15
N GLY A 42 -17.62 -12.29 5.37
CA GLY A 42 -18.92 -11.74 5.03
C GLY A 42 -19.69 -12.59 4.02
N VAL A 43 -21.00 -12.38 3.95
CA VAL A 43 -21.83 -12.95 2.88
C VAL A 43 -21.47 -12.26 1.55
N PRO A 44 -21.13 -13.00 0.48
CA PRO A 44 -20.84 -12.42 -0.82
C PRO A 44 -22.04 -11.64 -1.36
N MET A 45 -21.99 -10.31 -1.24
CA MET A 45 -23.07 -9.42 -1.65
C MET A 45 -22.52 -8.15 -2.30
N THR A 46 -23.20 -7.70 -3.36
CA THR A 46 -22.86 -6.47 -4.06
C THR A 46 -24.11 -5.75 -4.54
N LEU A 47 -24.15 -4.44 -4.34
CA LEU A 47 -25.16 -3.54 -4.91
C LEU A 47 -24.63 -2.84 -6.18
N ASN A 48 -23.42 -3.18 -6.62
CA ASN A 48 -22.81 -2.56 -7.78
C ASN A 48 -23.51 -3.08 -9.05
N HIS A 49 -24.09 -2.16 -9.82
CA HIS A 49 -24.82 -2.44 -11.06
C HIS A 49 -23.97 -3.21 -12.10
N TYR A 50 -22.64 -3.04 -12.11
CA TYR A 50 -21.76 -3.78 -13.00
C TYR A 50 -21.75 -5.29 -12.76
N PHE A 51 -22.27 -5.78 -11.64
CA PHE A 51 -22.41 -7.23 -11.41
C PHE A 51 -23.23 -7.89 -12.53
N ASN A 52 -24.41 -7.34 -12.82
CA ASN A 52 -25.30 -7.88 -13.86
C ASN A 52 -24.63 -7.84 -15.24
N ASP A 53 -23.99 -6.72 -15.58
CA ASP A 53 -23.24 -6.59 -16.84
C ASP A 53 -22.10 -7.61 -16.95
N ASN A 54 -21.37 -7.85 -15.87
CA ASN A 54 -20.28 -8.81 -15.85
C ASN A 54 -20.78 -10.25 -15.98
N LEU A 55 -21.90 -10.58 -15.34
CA LEU A 55 -22.54 -11.89 -15.43
C LEU A 55 -23.03 -12.16 -16.84
N GLU A 56 -23.73 -11.19 -17.44
CA GLU A 56 -24.25 -11.31 -18.80
C GLU A 56 -23.11 -11.44 -19.82
N LYS A 57 -22.08 -10.60 -19.71
CA LYS A 57 -20.87 -10.73 -20.53
C LYS A 57 -20.21 -12.10 -20.39
N ARG A 58 -20.17 -12.66 -19.18
CA ARG A 58 -19.59 -13.98 -18.94
C ARG A 58 -20.42 -15.09 -19.60
N ARG A 59 -21.74 -15.07 -19.43
CA ARG A 59 -22.67 -16.01 -20.07
C ARG A 59 -22.56 -15.96 -21.59
N GLN A 60 -22.52 -14.76 -22.17
CA GLN A 60 -22.32 -14.56 -23.61
C GLN A 60 -20.99 -15.12 -24.12
N GLN A 61 -19.90 -14.96 -23.35
CA GLN A 61 -18.60 -15.52 -23.71
C GLN A 61 -18.60 -17.05 -23.70
N CYS A 62 -19.19 -17.66 -22.67
CA CYS A 62 -19.33 -19.11 -22.57
C CYS A 62 -20.23 -19.68 -23.68
N MET A 63 -21.31 -18.99 -24.00
CA MET A 63 -22.16 -19.33 -25.12
C MET A 63 -21.38 -19.23 -26.44
N LYS A 64 -20.70 -18.10 -26.69
CA LYS A 64 -19.87 -17.90 -27.88
C LYS A 64 -18.80 -18.97 -28.05
N SER A 65 -18.08 -19.36 -26.98
CA SER A 65 -17.05 -20.40 -27.08
C SER A 65 -17.64 -21.77 -27.44
N ALA A 66 -18.81 -22.11 -26.89
CA ALA A 66 -19.52 -23.33 -27.28
C ALA A 66 -19.90 -23.31 -28.77
N TRP A 67 -20.34 -22.17 -29.31
CA TRP A 67 -20.67 -22.04 -30.73
C TRP A 67 -19.47 -22.07 -31.65
N ILE A 68 -18.35 -21.46 -31.27
CA ILE A 68 -17.11 -21.50 -32.07
C ILE A 68 -16.70 -22.96 -32.34
N SER A 69 -16.80 -23.84 -31.34
CA SER A 69 -16.49 -25.27 -31.52
C SER A 69 -17.40 -25.99 -32.52
N LYS A 70 -18.58 -25.42 -32.81
CA LYS A 70 -19.59 -25.95 -33.74
C LYS A 70 -19.73 -25.09 -35.00
N SER A 71 -18.88 -24.08 -35.14
CA SER A 71 -18.93 -23.16 -36.27
C SER A 71 -18.22 -23.77 -37.48
N LEU A 72 -18.79 -23.53 -38.66
CA LEU A 72 -18.19 -23.87 -39.93
C LEU A 72 -17.47 -22.64 -40.46
N ASN A 73 -16.25 -22.83 -40.97
CA ASN A 73 -15.49 -21.73 -41.54
C ASN A 73 -15.91 -21.53 -43.00
N ASP A 74 -16.57 -20.43 -43.30
CA ASP A 74 -16.91 -20.02 -44.65
C ASP A 74 -15.93 -18.95 -45.13
N CYS A 75 -15.30 -19.20 -46.27
CA CYS A 75 -14.34 -18.29 -46.89
C CYS A 75 -14.94 -16.92 -47.24
N LYS A 76 -16.27 -16.80 -47.37
CA LYS A 76 -16.95 -15.58 -47.82
C LYS A 76 -17.63 -14.78 -46.72
N TYR A 77 -18.13 -15.45 -45.68
CA TYR A 77 -18.89 -14.82 -44.59
C TYR A 77 -18.29 -15.05 -43.19
N GLY A 78 -17.15 -15.75 -43.08
CA GLY A 78 -16.49 -16.05 -41.82
C GLY A 78 -17.07 -17.28 -41.11
N SER A 79 -17.00 -17.34 -39.78
CA SER A 79 -17.56 -18.46 -39.00
C SER A 79 -19.09 -18.42 -38.97
N ILE A 80 -19.74 -19.46 -39.52
CA ILE A 80 -21.19 -19.61 -39.58
C ILE A 80 -21.65 -20.71 -38.62
N VAL A 81 -22.78 -20.48 -37.95
CA VAL A 81 -23.44 -21.47 -37.10
C VAL A 81 -24.84 -21.77 -37.68
N PRO A 82 -25.07 -22.97 -38.22
CA PRO A 82 -26.39 -23.39 -38.69
C PRO A 82 -27.47 -23.38 -37.60
N LEU A 83 -28.63 -22.79 -37.90
CA LEU A 83 -29.75 -22.64 -36.94
C LEU A 83 -30.28 -23.98 -36.41
N ASN A 84 -30.23 -25.05 -37.21
CA ASN A 84 -30.63 -26.40 -36.80
C ASN A 84 -29.70 -27.02 -35.73
N LEU A 85 -28.46 -26.54 -35.61
CA LEU A 85 -27.55 -26.92 -34.53
C LEU A 85 -27.83 -26.13 -33.24
N ILE A 86 -28.59 -25.03 -33.32
CA ILE A 86 -28.92 -24.22 -32.16
C ILE A 86 -29.85 -24.97 -31.21
N THR A 87 -30.88 -25.61 -31.76
CA THR A 87 -31.89 -26.37 -31.02
C THR A 87 -31.38 -27.73 -30.53
N LYS A 88 -30.30 -28.25 -31.12
CA LYS A 88 -29.69 -29.56 -30.77
C LYS A 88 -28.55 -29.45 -29.76
N ASN A 89 -28.21 -28.24 -29.29
CA ASN A 89 -27.26 -28.09 -28.19
C ASN A 89 -27.88 -28.67 -26.91
N HIS A 90 -27.52 -29.93 -26.71
CA HIS A 90 -27.94 -30.88 -25.70
C HIS A 90 -28.25 -30.23 -24.34
N PRO A 91 -29.28 -30.72 -23.62
CA PRO A 91 -29.50 -30.35 -22.24
C PRO A 91 -28.22 -30.70 -21.49
N MET A 92 -27.50 -29.69 -21.00
CA MET A 92 -26.59 -29.94 -19.89
C MET A 92 -27.41 -30.69 -18.84
N ASN A 93 -26.86 -31.75 -18.26
CA ASN A 93 -27.47 -32.30 -17.05
C ASN A 93 -27.72 -31.11 -16.10
N ASN A 94 -28.89 -31.06 -15.48
CA ASN A 94 -29.29 -29.98 -14.58
C ASN A 94 -28.16 -29.64 -13.58
N ALA A 95 -27.45 -30.66 -13.08
CA ALA A 95 -26.30 -30.48 -12.21
C ALA A 95 -25.17 -29.66 -12.86
N ASP A 96 -24.75 -29.99 -14.09
CA ASP A 96 -23.68 -29.29 -14.78
C ASP A 96 -24.07 -27.86 -15.14
N HIS A 97 -25.34 -27.63 -15.48
CA HIS A 97 -25.88 -26.29 -15.71
C HIS A 97 -25.80 -25.45 -14.42
N THR A 98 -26.25 -26.00 -13.30
CA THR A 98 -26.17 -25.34 -11.99
C THR A 98 -24.73 -25.02 -11.60
N ILE A 99 -23.80 -25.95 -11.79
CA ILE A 99 -22.37 -25.72 -11.50
C ILE A 99 -21.83 -24.56 -12.35
N ARG A 100 -22.15 -24.55 -13.65
CA ARG A 100 -21.70 -23.47 -14.55
C ARG A 100 -22.30 -22.12 -14.16
N ASP A 101 -23.58 -22.07 -13.83
CA ASP A 101 -24.24 -20.83 -13.44
C ASP A 101 -23.67 -20.27 -12.14
N MET A 102 -23.46 -21.12 -11.12
CA MET A 102 -22.77 -20.74 -9.88
C MET A 102 -21.36 -20.19 -10.15
N HIS A 103 -20.60 -20.86 -11.02
CA HIS A 103 -19.27 -20.40 -11.39
C HIS A 103 -19.30 -19.01 -12.06
N ASP A 104 -20.22 -18.79 -13.00
CA ASP A 104 -20.31 -17.50 -13.71
C ASP A 104 -20.81 -16.37 -12.79
N ILE A 105 -21.71 -16.67 -11.85
CA ILE A 105 -22.13 -15.76 -10.77
C ILE A 105 -20.93 -15.37 -9.90
N LEU A 106 -20.18 -16.36 -9.40
CA LEU A 106 -19.00 -16.09 -8.57
C LEU A 106 -17.94 -15.31 -9.34
N TYR A 107 -17.69 -15.65 -10.61
CA TYR A 107 -16.75 -14.92 -11.46
C TYR A 107 -17.13 -13.44 -11.60
N ALA A 108 -18.40 -13.16 -11.89
CA ALA A 108 -18.91 -11.79 -12.01
C ALA A 108 -18.82 -11.02 -10.68
N TYR A 109 -19.14 -11.68 -9.56
CA TYR A 109 -19.02 -11.12 -8.22
C TYR A 109 -17.55 -10.77 -7.90
N TYR A 110 -16.62 -11.71 -8.02
CA TYR A 110 -15.21 -11.49 -7.69
C TYR A 110 -14.56 -10.40 -8.54
N LYS A 111 -15.01 -10.22 -9.79
CA LYS A 111 -14.55 -9.14 -10.65
C LYS A 111 -14.87 -7.75 -10.08
N VAL A 112 -16.00 -7.60 -9.39
CA VAL A 112 -16.38 -6.38 -8.68
C VAL A 112 -15.68 -6.31 -7.31
N ALA A 113 -15.79 -7.37 -6.51
CA ALA A 113 -15.27 -7.42 -5.15
C ALA A 113 -13.76 -7.13 -5.10
N ARG A 114 -12.97 -7.71 -6.03
CA ARG A 114 -11.52 -7.46 -6.10
C ARG A 114 -11.18 -5.99 -6.32
N LYS A 115 -11.93 -5.28 -7.18
CA LYS A 115 -11.69 -3.85 -7.44
C LYS A 115 -11.99 -3.03 -6.19
N ARG A 116 -13.17 -3.25 -5.59
CA ARG A 116 -13.58 -2.63 -4.34
C ARG A 116 -12.55 -2.86 -3.23
N PHE A 117 -12.08 -4.09 -3.07
CA PHE A 117 -11.11 -4.44 -2.03
C PHE A 117 -9.79 -3.69 -2.22
N VAL A 118 -9.24 -3.68 -3.44
CA VAL A 118 -7.99 -2.95 -3.72
C VAL A 118 -8.15 -1.46 -3.46
N ASP A 119 -9.24 -0.85 -3.91
CA ASP A 119 -9.54 0.57 -3.67
C ASP A 119 -9.64 0.84 -2.16
N ASN A 120 -10.34 -0.01 -1.42
CA ASN A 120 -10.50 0.13 0.03
C ASN A 120 -9.17 -0.01 0.79
N VAL A 121 -8.30 -0.96 0.39
CA VAL A 121 -6.97 -1.09 0.99
C VAL A 121 -6.14 0.17 0.74
N TYR A 122 -6.17 0.68 -0.51
CA TYR A 122 -5.48 1.91 -0.84
C TYR A 122 -6.02 3.11 -0.06
N ILE A 123 -7.34 3.32 -0.02
CA ILE A 123 -7.96 4.49 0.63
C ILE A 123 -7.80 4.42 2.14
N HIS A 124 -8.16 3.29 2.77
CA HIS A 124 -8.24 3.19 4.22
C HIS A 124 -6.90 2.79 4.86
N ALA A 125 -6.27 1.72 4.40
CA ALA A 125 -5.07 1.20 5.06
C ALA A 125 -3.82 2.02 4.70
N ALA A 126 -3.63 2.35 3.42
CA ALA A 126 -2.46 3.12 2.98
C ALA A 126 -2.69 4.64 3.07
N GLY A 127 -3.67 5.15 2.34
CA GLY A 127 -3.95 6.58 2.20
C GLY A 127 -4.24 7.24 3.55
N TYR A 128 -5.29 6.80 4.22
CA TYR A 128 -5.70 7.39 5.49
C TYR A 128 -4.66 7.17 6.60
N HIS A 129 -4.22 5.93 6.88
CA HIS A 129 -3.32 5.69 8.01
C HIS A 129 -1.86 6.09 7.76
N LEU A 130 -1.35 6.04 6.52
CA LEU A 130 0.06 6.29 6.25
C LEU A 130 0.35 7.67 5.64
N ILE A 131 -0.59 8.25 4.87
CA ILE A 131 -0.30 9.43 4.04
C ILE A 131 -1.04 10.69 4.54
N HIS A 132 -2.36 10.75 4.37
CA HIS A 132 -3.11 12.00 4.48
C HIS A 132 -4.04 12.11 5.70
N GLY A 133 -4.19 11.04 6.49
CA GLY A 133 -4.97 11.08 7.73
C GLY A 133 -4.39 12.03 8.80
N PRO A 134 -5.13 12.25 9.89
CA PRO A 134 -4.68 13.12 10.97
C PRO A 134 -3.48 12.54 11.72
N ASP A 135 -3.42 11.22 11.92
CA ASP A 135 -2.44 10.53 12.76
C ASP A 135 -1.44 9.68 11.93
N THR A 136 -0.77 10.26 10.94
CA THR A 136 0.11 9.53 10.01
C THR A 136 1.57 9.46 10.48
N PRO A 137 2.37 8.49 10.01
CA PRO A 137 3.82 8.43 10.27
C PRO A 137 4.55 9.69 9.81
N LEU A 138 4.12 10.28 8.70
CA LEU A 138 4.71 11.51 8.15
C LEU A 138 4.54 12.72 9.07
N LYS A 139 3.50 12.73 9.90
CA LYS A 139 3.23 13.80 10.88
C LYS A 139 3.87 13.53 12.24
N LEU A 140 4.51 12.37 12.43
CA LEU A 140 5.12 12.02 13.72
C LEU A 140 6.30 12.97 14.03
N PHE A 141 7.18 13.19 13.06
CA PHE A 141 8.25 14.17 13.19
C PHE A 141 7.76 15.54 12.70
N SER A 142 7.32 16.37 13.63
CA SER A 142 6.74 17.70 13.39
C SER A 142 7.42 18.76 14.26
N PRO A 143 7.24 20.06 13.98
CA PRO A 143 7.77 21.12 14.83
C PRO A 143 7.33 20.97 16.30
N SER A 144 6.09 20.57 16.54
CA SER A 144 5.58 20.30 17.90
C SER A 144 6.35 19.17 18.57
N CYS A 145 6.63 18.07 17.86
CA CYS A 145 7.45 16.98 18.38
C CYS A 145 8.85 17.46 18.80
N VAL A 146 9.48 18.34 18.01
CA VAL A 146 10.81 18.90 18.34
C VAL A 146 10.74 19.81 19.56
N LEU A 147 9.68 20.62 19.70
CA LEU A 147 9.47 21.50 20.85
C LEU A 147 9.22 20.74 22.15
N GLU A 148 8.63 19.54 22.06
CA GLU A 148 8.38 18.67 23.21
C GLU A 148 9.61 17.87 23.68
N LEU A 149 10.72 17.90 22.92
CA LEU A 149 11.95 17.22 23.31
C LEU A 149 12.59 17.86 24.54
N THR A 150 12.93 17.03 25.51
CA THR A 150 13.66 17.48 26.70
C THR A 150 15.11 17.82 26.36
N GLN A 151 15.77 18.63 27.20
CA GLN A 151 17.19 18.94 27.04
C GLN A 151 18.07 17.67 27.04
N GLY A 152 17.70 16.65 27.82
CA GLY A 152 18.38 15.35 27.83
C GLY A 152 18.28 14.64 26.49
N GLN A 153 17.08 14.57 25.90
CA GLN A 153 16.86 13.97 24.58
C GLN A 153 17.55 14.75 23.45
N LEU A 154 17.55 16.08 23.51
CA LEU A 154 18.29 16.92 22.55
C LEU A 154 19.80 16.68 22.65
N GLN A 155 20.34 16.55 23.86
CA GLN A 155 21.74 16.23 24.09
C GLN A 155 22.07 14.80 23.65
N GLU A 156 21.14 13.85 23.79
CA GLU A 156 21.32 12.50 23.28
C GLU A 156 21.34 12.49 21.75
N ILE A 157 20.39 13.16 21.09
CA ILE A 157 20.24 13.14 19.63
C ILE A 157 21.32 13.98 18.93
N ALA A 158 21.46 15.25 19.32
CA ALA A 158 22.29 16.24 18.63
C ALA A 158 23.52 16.68 19.44
N GLY A 159 23.70 16.12 20.64
CA GLY A 159 24.85 16.45 21.46
C GLY A 159 26.13 15.86 20.91
N GLU A 160 27.18 16.67 20.95
CA GLU A 160 28.52 16.26 20.55
C GLU A 160 29.09 15.16 21.45
N ASP A 161 29.82 14.25 20.82
CA ASP A 161 30.61 13.27 21.55
C ASP A 161 31.64 13.95 22.45
N SER A 162 31.88 13.35 23.61
CA SER A 162 32.77 13.90 24.64
C SER A 162 34.19 14.16 24.14
N SER A 163 34.69 13.34 23.22
CA SER A 163 35.99 13.50 22.56
C SER A 163 36.05 14.76 21.69
N LEU A 164 35.02 14.99 20.88
CA LEU A 164 34.86 16.19 20.05
C LEU A 164 34.73 17.44 20.91
N LYS A 165 33.93 17.37 21.98
CA LYS A 165 33.76 18.47 22.94
C LYS A 165 35.08 18.86 23.60
N ARG A 166 35.88 17.87 24.03
CA ARG A 166 37.24 18.09 24.59
C ARG A 166 38.19 18.69 23.56
N LYS A 167 38.21 18.15 22.34
CA LYS A 167 39.09 18.63 21.27
C LYS A 167 38.76 20.07 20.88
N ARG A 168 37.48 20.43 20.83
CA ARG A 168 37.05 21.82 20.62
C ARG A 168 37.52 22.75 21.73
N ALA A 169 37.37 22.34 22.99
CA ALA A 169 37.82 23.14 24.12
C ALA A 169 39.34 23.37 24.08
N GLN A 170 40.12 22.34 23.73
CA GLN A 170 41.56 22.44 23.52
C GLN A 170 41.91 23.42 22.38
N LEU A 171 41.31 23.26 21.20
CA LEU A 171 41.57 24.12 20.05
C LEU A 171 41.17 25.58 20.31
N LYS A 172 40.06 25.83 21.02
CA LYS A 172 39.67 27.19 21.43
C LYS A 172 40.72 27.84 22.32
N LYS A 173 41.27 27.08 23.27
CA LYS A 173 42.34 27.56 24.15
C LYS A 173 43.60 27.88 23.34
N GLU A 174 44.00 26.98 22.45
CA GLU A 174 45.17 27.17 21.58
C GLU A 174 45.03 28.40 20.69
N ILE A 175 43.83 28.64 20.12
CA ILE A 175 43.53 29.87 19.37
C ILE A 175 43.69 31.11 20.27
N GLN A 176 43.15 31.09 21.49
CA GLN A 176 43.27 32.22 22.42
C GLN A 176 44.74 32.51 22.79
N ASP A 177 45.51 31.46 23.07
CA ASP A 177 46.92 31.57 23.44
C ASP A 177 47.74 32.14 22.25
N LEU A 178 47.48 31.67 21.03
CA LEU A 178 48.11 32.17 19.80
C LEU A 178 47.73 33.62 19.49
N GLU A 179 46.47 34.01 19.70
CA GLU A 179 46.01 35.40 19.52
C GLU A 179 46.64 36.36 20.53
N ALA A 180 46.78 35.92 21.79
CA ALA A 180 47.47 36.68 22.82
C ALA A 180 48.96 36.86 22.46
N GLY A 181 49.64 35.79 22.03
CA GLY A 181 51.01 35.85 21.54
C GLY A 181 51.18 36.81 20.35
N ARG A 182 50.27 36.77 19.37
CA ARG A 182 50.28 37.68 18.22
C ARG A 182 50.17 39.15 18.63
N LYS A 183 49.34 39.47 19.63
CA LYS A 183 49.16 40.84 20.14
C LYS A 183 50.38 41.38 20.90
N ILE A 184 51.24 40.49 21.41
CA ILE A 184 52.49 40.89 22.09
C ILE A 184 53.60 41.17 21.07
N LEU A 185 53.54 40.53 19.89
CA LEU A 185 54.53 40.66 18.81
C LEU A 185 54.23 41.81 17.84
N MET A 186 53.06 42.44 17.92
CA MET A 186 52.66 43.64 17.17
C MET A 186 52.66 44.86 18.08
#